data_AF-A0A9E2RII7-F1
#
_entry.id   AF-A0A9E2RII7-F1
#
_cell.length_a   1.000
_cell.length_b   1.000
_cell.length_c   1.000
_cell.angle_alpha   90.00
_cell.angle_beta   90.00
_cell.angle_gamma   90.00
#
_symmetry.space_group_name_H-M   'P 1'
#
loop_
_entity.id
_entity.type
_entity.pdbx_description
1 polymer ?
#
loop_
_entity_poly.entity_id
_entity_poly.type
_entity_poly.pdbx_seq_one_letter_code
_entity_poly.pdbx_strand_id
1 'polypeptide(L)'
;TMTEALAPAVRVAPPPIASSSAVAPNREQPPPVMPSVAATKRVQSSALVRDFIVPYQGILETQGVLAPILRMVDVLEEYGQCPSVVLEAKTQDEEAGDLVSIRDTLAQVTLRDHTHRVTKHGIEGLLATYKDPEPLIPKMLVACLGHDFGKIPSFRASGIYSMRDHPAISVVKVRELFGGHDVFWLDEVCQVIQSHHRFVKDGFATLLKQADGQAREEEVAMVSQSYEIKRWDDWFAVPLFLGLVEPLINVAPGNGRTAAARNAEWAGFTHKGVVYCQTTVLYRVVKDLAKQLKVVDIHLLRQSDREHVMRTLAASLQKAGVLADTIGEGYYGRKYTVRLRNKKQLGVYCLPIVEAAFQAKPSELEQRKSGFFGFIDDVVKD
;
A
#
# COMPACT_ATOMS: atom_id res chain seq x y z
N THR A 1 70.19 -19.01 0.87
CA THR A 1 71.31 -19.14 -0.08
C THR A 1 70.91 -20.14 -1.15
N MET A 2 71.06 -19.76 -2.43
CA MET A 2 70.99 -20.58 -3.66
C MET A 2 69.58 -21.09 -4.04
N THR A 3 68.87 -20.57 -5.05
CA THR A 3 69.14 -20.41 -6.50
C THR A 3 69.52 -21.72 -7.19
N GLU A 4 68.59 -22.31 -7.93
CA GLU A 4 68.91 -22.99 -9.19
C GLU A 4 67.66 -23.18 -10.07
N ALA A 5 67.90 -23.22 -11.38
CA ALA A 5 66.97 -23.03 -12.46
C ALA A 5 66.98 -24.22 -13.44
N LEU A 6 65.84 -24.37 -14.15
CA LEU A 6 65.65 -24.89 -15.52
C LEU A 6 66.13 -26.32 -15.88
N ALA A 7 65.22 -27.14 -16.44
CA ALA A 7 65.07 -27.39 -17.89
C ALA A 7 64.09 -28.60 -18.14
N PRO A 8 63.81 -29.06 -19.38
CA PRO A 8 62.49 -28.89 -20.02
C PRO A 8 61.78 -30.22 -20.39
N ALA A 9 60.46 -30.18 -20.61
CA ALA A 9 59.72 -31.33 -21.13
C ALA A 9 59.12 -31.06 -22.53
N VAL A 10 59.68 -31.82 -23.46
CA VAL A 10 59.31 -32.17 -24.85
C VAL A 10 57.85 -31.95 -25.26
N ARG A 11 57.65 -31.25 -26.38
CA ARG A 11 56.39 -31.20 -27.14
C ARG A 11 56.20 -32.49 -27.94
N VAL A 12 55.07 -33.16 -27.70
CA VAL A 12 54.54 -34.23 -28.58
C VAL A 12 53.24 -33.71 -29.20
N ALA A 13 53.18 -33.68 -30.53
CA ALA A 13 52.00 -33.27 -31.29
C ALA A 13 51.00 -34.44 -31.44
N PRO A 14 49.69 -34.20 -31.31
CA PRO A 14 48.65 -35.13 -31.79
C PRO A 14 48.17 -34.79 -33.22
N PRO A 15 47.47 -35.73 -33.88
CA PRO A 15 47.35 -35.86 -35.34
C PRO A 15 46.22 -35.00 -35.96
N PRO A 16 46.12 -34.91 -37.31
CA PRO A 16 45.18 -34.00 -37.96
C PRO A 16 43.74 -34.50 -37.82
N ILE A 17 42.86 -33.61 -37.38
CA ILE A 17 41.41 -33.89 -37.32
C ILE A 17 40.83 -33.72 -38.72
N ALA A 18 40.24 -34.80 -39.21
CA ALA A 18 39.48 -34.85 -40.45
C ALA A 18 38.31 -33.87 -40.42
N SER A 19 38.19 -33.09 -41.49
CA SER A 19 37.06 -32.23 -41.81
C SER A 19 35.78 -33.06 -42.00
N SER A 20 34.86 -32.93 -41.03
CA SER A 20 33.47 -33.37 -41.14
C SER A 20 32.58 -32.13 -41.06
N SER A 21 31.97 -31.79 -42.18
CA SER A 21 30.91 -30.80 -42.29
C SER A 21 29.68 -31.28 -41.54
N ALA A 22 29.45 -30.78 -40.34
CA ALA A 22 28.17 -30.84 -39.66
C ALA A 22 27.57 -29.43 -39.65
N VAL A 23 26.54 -29.25 -40.47
CA VAL A 23 25.71 -28.04 -40.56
C VAL A 23 25.03 -27.83 -39.21
N ALA A 24 25.36 -26.75 -38.52
CA ALA A 24 24.62 -26.28 -37.35
C ALA A 24 23.26 -25.71 -37.80
N PRO A 25 22.14 -26.04 -37.15
CA PRO A 25 20.86 -25.42 -37.48
C PRO A 25 20.91 -23.95 -37.05
N ASN A 26 20.66 -23.09 -38.03
CA ASN A 26 20.48 -21.66 -37.89
C ASN A 26 19.40 -21.41 -36.82
N ARG A 27 19.77 -20.86 -35.65
CA ARG A 27 18.79 -20.29 -34.72
C ARG A 27 18.30 -19.00 -35.35
N GLU A 28 17.21 -19.09 -36.11
CA GLU A 28 16.44 -17.92 -36.52
C GLU A 28 16.06 -17.15 -35.24
N GLN A 29 16.61 -15.95 -35.09
CA GLN A 29 16.02 -14.95 -34.21
C GLN A 29 14.59 -14.70 -34.74
N PRO A 30 13.55 -14.78 -33.89
CA PRO A 30 12.22 -14.41 -34.33
C PRO A 30 12.27 -12.95 -34.80
N PRO A 31 11.59 -12.61 -35.91
CA PRO A 31 11.55 -11.24 -36.40
C PRO A 31 11.00 -10.32 -35.31
N PRO A 32 11.41 -9.04 -35.28
CA PRO A 32 10.80 -8.07 -34.38
C PRO A 32 9.29 -8.09 -34.63
N VAL A 33 8.53 -8.43 -33.59
CA VAL A 33 7.06 -8.46 -33.65
C VAL A 33 6.60 -7.03 -33.87
N MET A 34 6.41 -6.65 -35.12
CA MET A 34 5.73 -5.42 -35.48
C MET A 34 4.29 -5.53 -34.98
N PRO A 35 3.74 -4.50 -34.30
CA PRO A 35 2.36 -4.53 -33.87
C PRO A 35 1.44 -4.76 -35.07
N SER A 36 0.46 -5.65 -34.92
CA SER A 36 -0.59 -5.84 -35.91
C SER A 36 -1.26 -4.51 -36.23
N VAL A 37 -1.62 -4.27 -37.50
CA VAL A 37 -2.34 -3.06 -37.94
C VAL A 37 -3.65 -2.86 -37.14
N ALA A 38 -4.26 -3.95 -36.66
CA ALA A 38 -5.44 -3.91 -35.78
C ALA A 38 -5.11 -3.45 -34.35
N ALA A 39 -3.96 -3.84 -33.80
CA ALA A 39 -3.47 -3.35 -32.50
C ALA A 39 -3.18 -1.84 -32.60
N THR A 40 -2.52 -1.42 -33.67
CA THR A 40 -2.17 -0.02 -33.92
C THR A 40 -3.41 0.90 -34.01
N LYS A 41 -4.49 0.45 -34.66
CA LYS A 41 -5.78 1.19 -34.70
C LYS A 41 -6.49 1.26 -33.36
N ARG A 42 -6.43 0.18 -32.56
CA ARG A 42 -7.08 0.11 -31.24
C ARG A 42 -6.47 1.11 -30.25
N VAL A 43 -5.16 1.29 -30.34
CA VAL A 43 -4.37 2.21 -29.49
C VAL A 43 -4.68 3.66 -29.81
N GLN A 44 -4.89 3.99 -31.08
CA GLN A 44 -5.34 5.33 -31.50
C GLN A 44 -6.73 5.70 -30.97
N SER A 45 -7.57 4.72 -30.61
CA SER A 45 -8.88 4.94 -29.97
C SER A 45 -8.87 4.82 -28.44
N SER A 46 -7.72 4.51 -27.83
CA SER A 46 -7.61 4.30 -26.38
C SER A 46 -7.82 5.59 -25.60
N ALA A 47 -8.63 5.51 -24.53
CA ALA A 47 -8.78 6.60 -23.58
C ALA A 47 -7.45 6.93 -22.88
N LEU A 48 -6.62 5.91 -22.57
CA LEU A 48 -5.29 6.12 -21.99
C LEU A 48 -4.39 6.94 -22.92
N VAL A 49 -4.41 6.64 -24.23
CA VAL A 49 -3.64 7.40 -25.22
C VAL A 49 -4.15 8.84 -25.34
N ARG A 50 -5.46 9.00 -25.56
CA ARG A 50 -6.08 10.31 -25.76
C ARG A 50 -5.90 11.21 -24.55
N ASP A 51 -6.10 10.67 -23.35
CA ASP A 51 -6.16 11.48 -22.12
C ASP A 51 -4.78 11.72 -21.52
N PHE A 52 -3.80 10.81 -21.72
CA PHE A 52 -2.52 10.88 -21.01
C PHE A 52 -1.27 10.83 -21.89
N ILE A 53 -1.36 10.37 -23.14
CA ILE A 53 -0.18 10.31 -24.03
C ILE A 53 -0.17 11.48 -24.99
N VAL A 54 -1.28 11.73 -25.69
CA VAL A 54 -1.41 12.83 -26.64
C VAL A 54 -1.08 14.20 -26.03
N PRO A 55 -1.56 14.57 -24.82
CA PRO A 55 -1.25 15.88 -24.24
C PRO A 55 0.24 16.11 -23.97
N TYR A 56 1.01 15.04 -23.80
CA TYR A 56 2.42 15.08 -23.41
C TYR A 56 3.36 14.50 -24.46
N GLN A 57 2.87 14.27 -25.68
CA GLN A 57 3.63 13.59 -26.73
C GLN A 57 5.02 14.21 -26.96
N GLY A 58 5.11 15.55 -27.01
CA GLY A 58 6.37 16.25 -27.26
C GLY A 58 7.46 15.95 -26.22
N ILE A 59 7.11 15.93 -24.92
CA ILE A 59 8.09 15.60 -23.88
C ILE A 59 8.45 14.11 -23.88
N LEU A 60 7.50 13.23 -24.22
CA LEU A 60 7.75 11.79 -24.33
C LEU A 60 8.70 11.46 -25.50
N GLU A 61 8.55 12.16 -26.63
CA GLU A 61 9.46 12.05 -27.78
C GLU A 61 10.85 12.60 -27.45
N THR A 62 10.91 13.76 -26.80
CA THR A 62 12.17 14.40 -26.37
C THR A 62 12.97 13.51 -25.43
N GLN A 63 12.30 12.79 -24.53
CA GLN A 63 12.95 11.83 -23.63
C GLN A 63 13.12 10.42 -24.23
N GLY A 64 12.70 10.18 -25.48
CA GLY A 64 12.87 8.89 -26.16
C GLY A 64 12.01 7.74 -25.60
N VAL A 65 10.91 8.06 -24.90
CA VAL A 65 10.07 7.09 -24.17
C VAL A 65 8.65 6.95 -24.71
N LEU A 66 8.27 7.67 -25.77
CA LEU A 66 6.94 7.54 -26.37
C LEU A 66 6.63 6.08 -26.79
N ALA A 67 7.55 5.43 -27.50
CA ALA A 67 7.36 4.07 -27.99
C ALA A 67 7.17 3.03 -26.86
N PRO A 68 8.04 2.95 -25.82
CA PRO A 68 7.82 2.02 -24.72
C PRO A 68 6.53 2.31 -23.93
N ILE A 69 6.15 3.59 -23.76
CA ILE A 69 4.91 3.94 -23.07
C ILE A 69 3.67 3.52 -23.90
N LEU A 70 3.70 3.66 -25.22
CA LEU A 70 2.63 3.13 -26.06
C LEU A 70 2.51 1.60 -25.93
N ARG A 71 3.64 0.87 -25.88
CA ARG A 71 3.61 -0.58 -25.61
C ARG A 71 3.02 -0.93 -24.24
N MET A 72 3.21 -0.08 -23.23
CA MET A 72 2.54 -0.24 -21.93
C MET A 72 1.03 -0.10 -22.04
N VAL A 73 0.54 0.86 -22.84
CA VAL A 73 -0.89 0.99 -23.13
C VAL A 73 -1.41 -0.23 -23.90
N ASP A 74 -0.66 -0.74 -24.87
CA ASP A 74 -1.02 -1.95 -25.62
C ASP A 74 -1.27 -3.13 -24.66
N VAL A 75 -0.38 -3.32 -23.68
CA VAL A 75 -0.54 -4.35 -22.64
C VAL A 75 -1.85 -4.16 -21.86
N LEU A 76 -2.20 -2.93 -21.47
CA LEU A 76 -3.44 -2.65 -20.75
C LEU A 76 -4.69 -2.86 -21.61
N GLU A 77 -4.64 -2.52 -22.89
CA GLU A 77 -5.76 -2.73 -23.80
C GLU A 77 -5.96 -4.22 -24.13
N GLU A 78 -4.87 -4.98 -24.22
CA GLU A 78 -4.91 -6.41 -24.50
C GLU A 78 -5.33 -7.23 -23.27
N TYR A 79 -4.72 -6.97 -22.11
CA TYR A 79 -4.85 -7.82 -20.92
C TYR A 79 -5.63 -7.18 -19.76
N GLY A 80 -5.90 -5.88 -19.80
CA GLY A 80 -6.45 -5.13 -18.66
C GLY A 80 -7.94 -5.36 -18.36
N GLN A 81 -8.61 -6.29 -19.05
CA GLN A 81 -9.98 -6.72 -18.72
C GLN A 81 -10.04 -7.63 -17.48
N CYS A 82 -8.89 -8.05 -16.95
CA CYS A 82 -8.85 -8.76 -15.68
C CYS A 82 -9.24 -7.84 -14.51
N PRO A 83 -9.67 -8.40 -13.36
CA PRO A 83 -9.92 -7.62 -12.15
C PRO A 83 -8.69 -6.81 -11.71
N SER A 84 -8.94 -5.62 -11.14
CA SER A 84 -7.92 -4.72 -10.57
C SER A 84 -7.38 -5.18 -9.21
N VAL A 85 -7.84 -6.32 -8.71
CA VAL A 85 -7.40 -6.93 -7.44
C VAL A 85 -7.07 -8.40 -7.68
N VAL A 86 -6.09 -8.93 -6.95
CA VAL A 86 -5.75 -10.35 -7.04
C VAL A 86 -6.78 -11.18 -6.26
N LEU A 87 -7.53 -12.04 -6.97
CA LEU A 87 -8.61 -12.83 -6.36
C LEU A 87 -8.14 -14.13 -5.69
N GLU A 88 -6.93 -14.56 -5.97
CA GLU A 88 -6.39 -15.83 -5.46
C GLU A 88 -5.97 -15.72 -4.00
N ALA A 89 -6.76 -16.25 -3.08
CA ALA A 89 -6.55 -16.21 -1.62
C ALA A 89 -5.22 -16.85 -1.10
N LYS A 90 -4.44 -17.52 -1.97
CA LYS A 90 -3.12 -18.12 -1.64
C LYS A 90 -1.94 -17.22 -2.03
N THR A 91 -2.21 -16.03 -2.54
CA THR A 91 -1.18 -15.04 -2.88
C THR A 91 -0.77 -14.28 -1.63
N GLN A 92 0.53 -14.01 -1.50
CA GLN A 92 1.08 -13.19 -0.41
C GLN A 92 1.07 -11.71 -0.80
N ASP A 93 0.04 -11.28 -1.52
CA ASP A 93 -0.12 -9.89 -1.94
C ASP A 93 -0.61 -9.06 -0.74
N GLU A 94 0.19 -8.06 -0.35
CA GLU A 94 -0.11 -7.17 0.79
C GLU A 94 -1.43 -6.42 0.57
N GLU A 95 -1.71 -5.99 -0.67
CA GLU A 95 -2.91 -5.24 -1.04
C GLU A 95 -4.18 -6.09 -0.91
N ALA A 96 -4.11 -7.36 -1.30
CA ALA A 96 -5.23 -8.29 -1.16
C ALA A 96 -5.66 -8.47 0.30
N GLY A 97 -4.72 -8.37 1.25
CA GLY A 97 -5.00 -8.39 2.69
C GLY A 97 -5.69 -7.12 3.19
N ASP A 98 -5.30 -5.96 2.67
CA ASP A 98 -5.85 -4.65 3.04
C ASP A 98 -7.28 -4.46 2.51
N LEU A 99 -7.55 -4.99 1.32
CA LEU A 99 -8.81 -4.78 0.62
C LEU A 99 -9.85 -5.88 0.85
N VAL A 100 -9.59 -6.86 1.74
CA VAL A 100 -10.49 -8.02 1.96
C VAL A 100 -11.96 -7.63 2.14
N SER A 101 -12.25 -6.58 2.91
CA SER A 101 -13.62 -6.16 3.21
C SER A 101 -14.40 -5.60 2.01
N ILE A 102 -13.70 -5.15 0.97
CA ILE A 102 -14.27 -4.55 -0.24
C ILE A 102 -13.85 -5.28 -1.52
N ARG A 103 -13.17 -6.43 -1.39
CA ARG A 103 -12.58 -7.16 -2.51
C ARG A 103 -13.62 -7.52 -3.57
N ASP A 104 -14.80 -7.98 -3.15
CA ASP A 104 -15.86 -8.39 -4.07
C ASP A 104 -16.46 -7.19 -4.84
N THR A 105 -16.39 -5.99 -4.24
CA THR A 105 -16.72 -4.72 -4.90
C THR A 105 -15.67 -4.37 -5.94
N LEU A 106 -14.39 -4.40 -5.57
CA LEU A 106 -13.28 -4.04 -6.46
C LEU A 106 -13.01 -5.08 -7.56
N ALA A 107 -13.42 -6.34 -7.37
CA ALA A 107 -13.33 -7.40 -8.38
C ALA A 107 -14.10 -7.07 -9.68
N GLN A 108 -15.09 -6.18 -9.60
CA GLN A 108 -15.88 -5.71 -10.74
C GLN A 108 -15.18 -4.60 -11.54
N VAL A 109 -14.10 -4.03 -10.99
CA VAL A 109 -13.32 -2.99 -11.65
C VAL A 109 -12.19 -3.64 -12.43
N THR A 110 -12.11 -3.34 -13.73
CA THR A 110 -11.04 -3.84 -14.59
C THR A 110 -9.72 -3.15 -14.27
N LEU A 111 -8.60 -3.85 -14.46
CA LEU A 111 -7.26 -3.31 -14.29
C LEU A 111 -7.04 -2.07 -15.17
N ARG A 112 -7.57 -2.07 -16.39
CA ARG A 112 -7.47 -0.94 -17.32
C ARG A 112 -8.19 0.29 -16.77
N ASP A 113 -9.42 0.14 -16.28
CA ASP A 113 -10.18 1.27 -15.76
C ASP A 113 -9.58 1.81 -14.47
N HIS A 114 -9.08 0.92 -13.61
CA HIS A 114 -8.30 1.29 -12.44
C HIS A 114 -7.06 2.10 -12.83
N THR A 115 -6.25 1.57 -13.74
CA THR A 115 -5.03 2.24 -14.23
C THR A 115 -5.32 3.61 -14.83
N HIS A 116 -6.44 3.78 -15.54
CA HIS A 116 -6.87 5.08 -16.07
C HIS A 116 -7.11 6.10 -14.94
N ARG A 117 -7.86 5.71 -13.89
CA ARG A 117 -8.09 6.58 -12.72
C ARG A 117 -6.80 6.89 -11.97
N VAL A 118 -5.95 5.89 -11.74
CA VAL A 118 -4.64 6.11 -11.09
C VAL A 118 -3.79 7.08 -11.90
N THR A 119 -3.77 6.94 -13.23
CA THR A 119 -3.01 7.85 -14.10
C THR A 119 -3.57 9.27 -14.06
N LYS A 120 -4.90 9.42 -14.05
CA LYS A 120 -5.56 10.71 -13.89
C LYS A 120 -5.13 11.40 -12.59
N HIS A 121 -5.33 10.74 -11.45
CA HIS A 121 -4.98 11.30 -10.13
C HIS A 121 -3.48 11.53 -9.99
N GLY A 122 -2.64 10.64 -10.54
CA GLY A 122 -1.18 10.76 -10.51
C GLY A 122 -0.68 11.99 -11.25
N ILE A 123 -1.22 12.25 -12.45
CA ILE A 123 -0.88 13.46 -13.21
C ILE A 123 -1.41 14.72 -12.52
N GLU A 124 -2.67 14.74 -12.07
CA GLU A 124 -3.24 15.87 -11.33
C GLU A 124 -2.42 16.19 -10.06
N GLY A 125 -2.05 15.17 -9.28
CA GLY A 125 -1.21 15.30 -8.10
C GLY A 125 0.20 15.81 -8.41
N LEU A 126 0.82 15.32 -9.49
CA LEU A 126 2.13 15.80 -9.95
C LEU A 126 2.09 17.29 -10.30
N LEU A 127 1.10 17.71 -11.10
CA LEU A 127 0.93 19.10 -11.54
C LEU A 127 0.65 20.05 -10.37
N ALA A 128 -0.06 19.58 -9.34
CA ALA A 128 -0.32 20.38 -8.14
C ALA A 128 0.88 20.49 -7.19
N THR A 129 1.78 19.50 -7.22
CA THR A 129 2.88 19.38 -6.24
C THR A 129 4.15 20.08 -6.70
N TYR A 130 4.51 19.96 -7.98
CA TYR A 130 5.79 20.45 -8.49
C TYR A 130 5.62 21.75 -9.28
N LYS A 131 6.49 22.72 -9.02
CA LYS A 131 6.53 24.00 -9.74
C LYS A 131 6.86 23.83 -11.22
N ASP A 132 7.72 22.87 -11.54
CA ASP A 132 8.10 22.50 -12.91
C ASP A 132 7.86 20.99 -13.10
N PRO A 133 6.60 20.59 -13.39
CA PRO A 133 6.21 19.19 -13.41
C PRO A 133 6.56 18.49 -14.74
N GLU A 134 6.75 19.24 -15.83
CA GLU A 134 6.83 18.70 -17.19
C GLU A 134 7.93 17.64 -17.37
N PRO A 135 9.17 17.82 -16.86
CA PRO A 135 10.22 16.80 -16.96
C PRO A 135 9.89 15.50 -16.20
N LEU A 136 8.98 15.55 -15.22
CA LEU A 136 8.60 14.43 -14.36
C LEU A 136 7.39 13.66 -14.91
N ILE A 137 6.66 14.22 -15.88
CA ILE A 137 5.47 13.59 -16.46
C ILE A 137 5.76 12.19 -17.02
N PRO A 138 6.83 11.96 -17.80
CA PRO A 138 7.11 10.62 -18.32
C PRO A 138 7.36 9.59 -17.20
N LYS A 139 8.03 10.00 -16.11
CA LYS A 139 8.22 9.15 -14.94
C LYS A 139 6.88 8.75 -14.32
N MET A 140 5.94 9.69 -14.23
CA MET A 140 4.65 9.48 -13.57
C MET A 140 3.77 8.58 -14.42
N LEU A 141 3.77 8.78 -15.74
CA LEU A 141 3.07 7.91 -16.68
C LEU A 141 3.57 6.47 -16.58
N VAL A 142 4.88 6.24 -16.56
CA VAL A 142 5.44 4.89 -16.41
C VAL A 142 5.06 4.28 -15.05
N ALA A 143 5.13 5.05 -13.98
CA ALA A 143 4.73 4.60 -12.65
C ALA A 143 3.25 4.17 -12.64
N CYS A 144 2.33 5.06 -13.02
CA CYS A 144 0.89 4.80 -12.99
C CYS A 144 0.48 3.68 -13.94
N LEU A 145 0.95 3.69 -15.19
CA LEU A 145 0.57 2.68 -16.18
C LEU A 145 1.12 1.30 -15.82
N GLY A 146 2.31 1.24 -15.21
CA GLY A 146 3.05 0.00 -15.02
C GLY A 146 2.91 -0.63 -13.64
N HIS A 147 2.50 0.11 -12.60
CA HIS A 147 2.63 -0.36 -11.21
C HIS A 147 1.93 -1.69 -10.93
N ASP A 148 0.89 -1.97 -11.69
CA ASP A 148 -0.08 -3.03 -11.44
C ASP A 148 -0.12 -4.12 -12.52
N PHE A 149 0.83 -4.10 -13.47
CA PHE A 149 0.98 -5.16 -14.49
C PHE A 149 1.08 -6.55 -13.89
N GLY A 150 1.69 -6.70 -12.72
CA GLY A 150 1.80 -7.97 -12.04
C GLY A 150 0.45 -8.60 -11.65
N LYS A 151 -0.67 -7.86 -11.70
CA LYS A 151 -2.02 -8.41 -11.49
C LYS A 151 -2.52 -9.21 -12.69
N ILE A 152 -1.93 -9.02 -13.87
CA ILE A 152 -2.31 -9.71 -15.10
C ILE A 152 -2.02 -11.22 -14.97
N PRO A 153 -3.03 -12.11 -15.11
CA PRO A 153 -2.85 -13.55 -14.88
C PRO A 153 -1.79 -14.19 -15.77
N SER A 154 -1.67 -13.80 -17.05
CA SER A 154 -0.69 -14.36 -17.98
C SER A 154 0.75 -14.06 -17.58
N PHE A 155 1.01 -12.95 -16.89
CA PHE A 155 2.35 -12.59 -16.44
C PHE A 155 2.76 -13.39 -15.20
N ARG A 156 1.77 -13.76 -14.36
CA ARG A 156 1.95 -14.60 -13.16
C ARG A 156 2.11 -16.09 -13.49
N ALA A 157 1.44 -16.56 -14.54
CA ALA A 157 1.48 -17.97 -14.97
C ALA A 157 2.81 -18.39 -15.63
N SER A 158 3.61 -17.43 -16.08
CA SER A 158 4.81 -17.67 -16.89
C SER A 158 5.90 -18.49 -16.18
N GLY A 159 5.85 -18.66 -14.85
CA GLY A 159 6.83 -19.45 -14.08
C GLY A 159 8.26 -18.86 -14.04
N ILE A 160 8.54 -17.87 -14.90
CA ILE A 160 9.79 -17.10 -14.95
C ILE A 160 9.92 -16.20 -13.72
N TYR A 161 8.79 -15.77 -13.15
CA TYR A 161 8.72 -14.93 -11.97
C TYR A 161 8.12 -15.75 -10.83
N SER A 162 8.96 -16.43 -10.07
CA SER A 162 8.58 -17.17 -8.85
C SER A 162 8.03 -16.28 -7.72
N MET A 163 7.99 -14.97 -7.95
CA MET A 163 7.51 -13.96 -7.01
C MET A 163 5.97 -13.93 -7.06
N ARG A 164 5.33 -14.22 -5.93
CA ARG A 164 3.86 -14.08 -5.78
C ARG A 164 3.42 -12.63 -5.49
N ASP A 165 4.34 -11.69 -5.67
CA ASP A 165 4.19 -10.28 -5.33
C ASP A 165 4.08 -9.47 -6.64
N HIS A 166 2.91 -8.88 -6.90
CA HIS A 166 2.66 -8.19 -8.16
C HIS A 166 3.56 -6.97 -8.42
N PRO A 167 3.98 -6.15 -7.43
CA PRO A 167 4.91 -5.05 -7.66
C PRO A 167 6.21 -5.54 -8.31
N ALA A 168 6.72 -6.70 -7.89
CA ALA A 168 7.94 -7.25 -8.47
C ALA A 168 7.76 -7.73 -9.92
N ILE A 169 6.63 -8.39 -10.21
CA ILE A 169 6.29 -8.79 -11.59
C ILE A 169 6.10 -7.55 -12.47
N SER A 170 5.45 -6.50 -11.95
CA SER A 170 5.28 -5.22 -12.61
C SER A 170 6.62 -4.60 -13.03
N VAL A 171 7.59 -4.54 -12.11
CA VAL A 171 8.94 -4.04 -12.41
C VAL A 171 9.59 -4.80 -13.54
N VAL A 172 9.52 -6.14 -13.52
CA VAL A 172 10.15 -6.92 -14.59
C VAL A 172 9.49 -6.64 -15.93
N LYS A 173 8.16 -6.58 -15.97
CA LYS A 173 7.44 -6.31 -17.22
C LYS A 173 7.73 -4.91 -17.75
N VAL A 174 7.81 -3.91 -16.88
CA VAL A 174 8.21 -2.54 -17.28
C VAL A 174 9.61 -2.55 -17.86
N ARG A 175 10.59 -3.19 -17.22
CA ARG A 175 11.97 -3.30 -17.76
C ARG A 175 12.02 -4.00 -19.11
N GLU A 176 11.24 -5.07 -19.30
CA GLU A 176 11.13 -5.78 -20.58
C GLU A 176 10.61 -4.84 -21.68
N LEU A 177 9.56 -4.07 -21.40
CA LEU A 177 8.98 -3.12 -22.35
C LEU A 177 9.90 -1.96 -22.69
N PHE A 178 10.82 -1.60 -21.80
CA PHE A 178 11.87 -0.60 -22.03
C PHE A 178 13.17 -1.20 -22.60
N GLY A 179 13.22 -2.51 -22.86
CA GLY A 179 14.39 -3.17 -23.43
C GLY A 179 14.87 -2.48 -24.72
N GLY A 180 16.17 -2.13 -24.77
CA GLY A 180 16.77 -1.41 -25.88
C GLY A 180 16.63 0.13 -25.83
N HIS A 181 16.00 0.68 -24.79
CA HIS A 181 15.96 2.11 -24.53
C HIS A 181 16.86 2.46 -23.33
N ASP A 182 17.71 3.48 -23.48
CA ASP A 182 18.52 4.00 -22.38
C ASP A 182 17.79 5.18 -21.71
N VAL A 183 17.28 4.94 -20.50
CA VAL A 183 16.45 5.89 -19.76
C VAL A 183 17.01 6.01 -18.34
N PHE A 184 17.72 7.10 -18.07
CA PHE A 184 18.48 7.29 -16.84
C PHE A 184 17.64 7.24 -15.55
N TRP A 185 16.34 7.55 -15.64
CA TRP A 185 15.42 7.57 -14.50
C TRP A 185 14.57 6.30 -14.34
N LEU A 186 14.72 5.30 -15.24
CA LEU A 186 13.87 4.12 -15.22
C LEU A 186 14.02 3.31 -13.93
N ASP A 187 15.24 3.18 -13.41
CA ASP A 187 15.51 2.47 -12.16
C ASP A 187 14.80 3.11 -10.96
N GLU A 188 14.74 4.44 -10.91
CA GLU A 188 14.02 5.20 -9.88
C GLU A 188 12.52 4.90 -9.94
N VAL A 189 11.93 4.94 -11.14
CA VAL A 189 10.51 4.61 -11.33
C VAL A 189 10.21 3.14 -11.00
N CYS A 190 11.11 2.22 -11.34
CA CYS A 190 10.99 0.82 -10.94
C CYS A 190 11.02 0.65 -9.41
N GLN A 191 11.81 1.45 -8.67
CA GLN A 191 11.80 1.41 -7.20
C GLN A 191 10.48 1.94 -6.63
N VAL A 192 9.91 2.99 -7.24
CA VAL A 192 8.58 3.50 -6.90
C VAL A 192 7.53 2.41 -7.10
N ILE A 193 7.52 1.75 -8.25
CA ILE A 193 6.61 0.63 -8.53
C ILE A 193 6.84 -0.51 -7.53
N GLN A 194 8.08 -0.89 -7.23
CA GLN A 194 8.38 -2.00 -6.32
C GLN A 194 7.87 -1.76 -4.89
N SER A 195 7.74 -0.49 -4.48
CA SER A 195 7.46 -0.10 -3.09
C SER A 195 6.07 0.50 -2.89
N HIS A 196 5.19 0.50 -3.89
CA HIS A 196 3.94 1.27 -3.86
C HIS A 196 2.92 0.87 -2.76
N HIS A 197 2.98 -0.36 -2.23
CA HIS A 197 2.17 -0.78 -1.05
C HIS A 197 2.81 -0.45 0.30
N ARG A 198 4.12 -0.24 0.30
CA ARG A 198 4.91 -0.06 1.51
C ARG A 198 4.88 1.38 1.97
N PHE A 199 5.26 1.60 3.22
CA PHE A 199 5.52 2.95 3.69
C PHE A 199 6.74 3.51 2.96
N VAL A 200 6.55 4.65 2.29
CA VAL A 200 7.57 5.34 1.50
C VAL A 200 7.70 6.77 2.01
N LYS A 201 8.94 7.26 2.12
CA LYS A 201 9.24 8.67 2.45
C LYS A 201 9.49 9.52 1.22
N ASP A 202 9.66 8.88 0.06
CA ASP A 202 9.93 9.56 -1.20
C ASP A 202 8.66 10.25 -1.71
N GLY A 203 8.82 11.46 -2.23
CA GLY A 203 7.71 12.30 -2.69
C GLY A 203 7.00 11.69 -3.90
N PHE A 204 7.74 11.04 -4.79
CA PHE A 204 7.18 10.44 -6.00
C PHE A 204 6.40 9.16 -5.71
N ALA A 205 6.95 8.29 -4.85
CA ALA A 205 6.25 7.10 -4.40
C ALA A 205 4.98 7.44 -3.59
N THR A 206 5.01 8.55 -2.84
CA THR A 206 3.82 9.05 -2.12
C THR A 206 2.73 9.49 -3.09
N LEU A 207 3.07 10.18 -4.19
CA LEU A 207 2.10 10.57 -5.22
C LEU A 207 1.43 9.36 -5.88
N LEU A 208 2.19 8.33 -6.26
CA LEU A 208 1.60 7.11 -6.82
C LEU A 208 0.65 6.44 -5.82
N LYS A 209 1.06 6.33 -4.56
CA LYS A 209 0.24 5.74 -3.49
C LYS A 209 -1.05 6.52 -3.24
N GLN A 210 -0.99 7.86 -3.26
CA GLN A 210 -2.16 8.72 -3.14
C GLN A 210 -3.10 8.54 -4.33
N ALA A 211 -2.57 8.55 -5.55
CA ALA A 211 -3.34 8.38 -6.77
C ALA A 211 -4.05 7.02 -6.84
N ASP A 212 -3.36 5.93 -6.47
CA ASP A 212 -3.96 4.61 -6.30
C ASP A 212 -5.11 4.66 -5.28
N GLY A 213 -4.90 5.36 -4.16
CA GLY A 213 -5.89 5.41 -3.10
C GLY A 213 -7.16 6.17 -3.49
N GLN A 214 -6.99 7.30 -4.18
CA GLN A 214 -8.10 8.07 -4.72
C GLN A 214 -8.89 7.29 -5.77
N ALA A 215 -8.19 6.55 -6.64
CA ALA A 215 -8.85 5.65 -7.59
C ALA A 215 -9.68 4.57 -6.88
N ARG A 216 -9.16 3.97 -5.79
CA ARG A 216 -9.91 3.00 -4.98
C ARG A 216 -11.14 3.61 -4.32
N GLU A 217 -11.04 4.82 -3.77
CA GLU A 217 -12.19 5.51 -3.17
C GLU A 217 -13.30 5.73 -4.20
N GLU A 218 -12.95 6.25 -5.38
CA GLU A 218 -13.88 6.43 -6.50
C GLU A 218 -14.53 5.11 -6.92
N GLU A 219 -13.75 4.04 -7.05
CA GLU A 219 -14.21 2.71 -7.43
C GLU A 219 -15.22 2.13 -6.45
N VAL A 220 -14.93 2.18 -5.15
CA VAL A 220 -15.85 1.67 -4.14
C VAL A 220 -17.13 2.48 -4.13
N ALA A 221 -17.05 3.81 -4.24
CA ALA A 221 -18.23 4.66 -4.30
C ALA A 221 -19.11 4.36 -5.51
N MET A 222 -18.51 4.17 -6.70
CA MET A 222 -19.25 3.84 -7.93
C MET A 222 -19.93 2.47 -7.87
N VAL A 223 -19.23 1.43 -7.39
CA VAL A 223 -19.75 0.06 -7.41
C VAL A 223 -20.71 -0.19 -6.24
N SER A 224 -20.44 0.36 -5.06
CA SER A 224 -21.22 0.06 -3.87
C SER A 224 -22.54 0.84 -3.78
N GLN A 225 -22.68 1.96 -4.50
CA GLN A 225 -23.84 2.89 -4.57
C GLN A 225 -24.40 3.40 -3.22
N SER A 226 -23.89 2.89 -2.10
CA SER A 226 -24.37 3.10 -0.74
C SER A 226 -23.30 3.67 0.18
N TYR A 227 -22.08 3.79 -0.34
CA TYR A 227 -20.95 4.38 0.34
C TYR A 227 -20.60 5.74 -0.25
N GLU A 228 -20.16 6.65 0.60
CA GLU A 228 -19.76 8.01 0.23
C GLU A 228 -18.28 8.24 0.53
N ILE A 229 -17.60 8.96 -0.35
CA ILE A 229 -16.23 9.46 -0.11
C ILE A 229 -16.37 10.76 0.65
N LYS A 230 -15.79 10.84 1.84
CA LYS A 230 -15.82 12.05 2.68
C LYS A 230 -14.43 12.31 3.23
N ARG A 231 -14.06 13.58 3.35
CA ARG A 231 -12.83 13.95 4.06
C ARG A 231 -13.03 13.67 5.54
N TRP A 232 -11.93 13.37 6.25
CA TRP A 232 -11.94 13.08 7.67
C TRP A 232 -12.82 14.04 8.49
N ASP A 233 -12.63 15.35 8.31
CA ASP A 233 -13.36 16.39 9.06
C ASP A 233 -14.87 16.45 8.73
N ASP A 234 -15.32 15.87 7.62
CA ASP A 234 -16.72 15.89 7.19
C ASP A 234 -17.54 14.75 7.80
N TRP A 235 -16.88 13.66 8.24
CA TRP A 235 -17.58 12.48 8.76
C TRP A 235 -17.16 12.09 10.18
N PHE A 236 -15.93 12.38 10.57
CA PHE A 236 -15.43 12.00 11.89
C PHE A 236 -15.90 12.99 12.96
N ALA A 237 -16.73 12.52 13.89
CA ALA A 237 -17.20 13.30 15.02
C ALA A 237 -16.72 12.68 16.34
N VAL A 238 -15.97 13.46 17.12
CA VAL A 238 -15.46 13.04 18.45
C VAL A 238 -16.55 12.48 19.36
N PRO A 239 -17.75 13.08 19.49
CA PRO A 239 -18.81 12.52 20.33
C PRO A 239 -19.29 11.13 19.90
N LEU A 240 -19.44 10.89 18.59
CA LEU A 240 -19.85 9.58 18.06
C LEU A 240 -18.77 8.52 18.33
N PHE A 241 -17.51 8.89 18.07
CA PHE A 241 -16.37 8.02 18.35
C PHE A 241 -16.28 7.64 19.83
N LEU A 242 -16.36 8.62 20.74
CA LEU A 242 -16.32 8.37 22.18
C LEU A 242 -17.48 7.50 22.65
N GLY A 243 -18.68 7.67 22.06
CA GLY A 243 -19.83 6.80 22.32
C GLY A 243 -19.61 5.33 21.96
N LEU A 244 -18.79 5.04 20.94
CA LEU A 244 -18.40 3.67 20.59
C LEU A 244 -17.26 3.13 21.48
N VAL A 245 -16.39 4.00 21.99
CA VAL A 245 -15.31 3.61 22.91
C VAL A 245 -15.85 3.32 24.32
N GLU A 246 -16.79 4.13 24.81
CA GLU A 246 -17.33 4.06 26.17
C GLU A 246 -17.77 2.65 26.63
N PRO A 247 -18.57 1.88 25.86
CA PRO A 247 -19.01 0.55 26.29
C PRO A 247 -17.86 -0.46 26.42
N LEU A 248 -16.67 -0.13 25.92
CA LEU A 248 -15.49 -1.00 25.96
C LEU A 248 -14.57 -0.71 27.15
N ILE A 249 -14.79 0.39 27.87
CA ILE A 249 -13.95 0.83 28.99
C ILE A 249 -14.13 -0.09 30.21
N ASN A 250 -13.01 -0.47 30.83
CA ASN A 250 -12.94 -1.36 32.00
C ASN A 250 -13.53 -2.76 31.78
N VAL A 251 -13.80 -3.13 30.53
CA VAL A 251 -14.31 -4.46 30.17
C VAL A 251 -13.14 -5.41 29.96
N ALA A 252 -13.06 -6.44 30.81
CA ALA A 252 -12.01 -7.45 30.68
C ALA A 252 -12.28 -8.31 29.43
N PRO A 253 -11.24 -8.65 28.65
CA PRO A 253 -11.40 -9.60 27.57
C PRO A 253 -11.93 -10.92 28.13
N GLY A 254 -12.99 -11.43 27.50
CA GLY A 254 -13.82 -12.48 28.09
C GLY A 254 -13.04 -13.74 28.46
N ASN A 255 -13.50 -14.43 29.50
CA ASN A 255 -12.99 -15.70 30.00
C ASN A 255 -13.27 -16.89 29.04
N GLY A 256 -13.40 -16.61 27.75
CA GLY A 256 -13.87 -17.57 26.75
C GLY A 256 -12.93 -18.77 26.62
N ARG A 257 -13.52 -19.93 26.30
CA ARG A 257 -12.78 -21.19 26.12
C ARG A 257 -11.95 -21.22 24.83
N THR A 258 -12.07 -20.22 23.97
CA THR A 258 -11.36 -20.12 22.69
C THR A 258 -10.10 -19.25 22.82
N ALA A 259 -9.06 -19.57 22.03
CA ALA A 259 -7.82 -18.78 22.00
C ALA A 259 -8.06 -17.30 21.63
N ALA A 260 -9.04 -17.03 20.76
CA ALA A 260 -9.43 -15.67 20.38
C ALA A 260 -10.04 -14.85 21.53
N ALA A 261 -10.81 -15.46 22.42
CA ALA A 261 -11.38 -14.77 23.58
C ALA A 261 -10.32 -14.46 24.64
N ARG A 262 -9.37 -15.39 24.85
CA ARG A 262 -8.22 -15.21 25.75
C ARG A 262 -7.24 -14.12 25.27
N ASN A 263 -7.19 -13.90 23.96
CA ASN A 263 -6.34 -12.90 23.31
C ASN A 263 -7.08 -11.61 22.96
N ALA A 264 -8.33 -11.43 23.41
CA ALA A 264 -9.02 -10.17 23.15
C ALA A 264 -8.26 -9.02 23.84
N GLU A 265 -7.96 -7.98 23.09
CA GLU A 265 -7.34 -6.77 23.63
C GLU A 265 -8.38 -5.97 24.42
N TRP A 266 -7.98 -5.47 25.59
CA TRP A 266 -8.82 -4.52 26.32
C TRP A 266 -8.76 -3.14 25.68
N ALA A 267 -9.89 -2.43 25.67
CA ALA A 267 -9.98 -1.15 24.98
C ALA A 267 -9.41 0.01 25.76
N GLY A 268 -9.71 0.08 27.06
CA GLY A 268 -9.18 1.10 27.94
C GLY A 268 -9.54 0.85 29.39
N PHE A 269 -8.86 1.54 30.29
CA PHE A 269 -9.17 1.50 31.72
C PHE A 269 -9.15 2.88 32.34
N THR A 270 -9.96 3.08 33.37
CA THR A 270 -9.98 4.34 34.15
C THR A 270 -8.93 4.33 35.25
N HIS A 271 -8.28 5.46 35.50
CA HIS A 271 -7.48 5.70 36.70
C HIS A 271 -7.35 7.20 36.95
N LYS A 272 -7.69 7.65 38.17
CA LYS A 272 -7.56 9.05 38.63
C LYS A 272 -8.14 10.08 37.65
N GLY A 273 -9.36 9.86 37.14
CA GLY A 273 -10.04 10.79 36.24
C GLY A 273 -9.59 10.74 34.77
N VAL A 274 -8.79 9.75 34.39
CA VAL A 274 -8.29 9.54 33.03
C VAL A 274 -8.65 8.15 32.54
N VAL A 275 -9.04 8.04 31.27
CA VAL A 275 -9.22 6.79 30.56
C VAL A 275 -8.02 6.55 29.66
N TYR A 276 -7.26 5.49 29.93
CA TYR A 276 -6.10 5.10 29.14
C TYR A 276 -6.53 4.10 28.07
N CYS A 277 -6.65 4.56 26.83
CA CYS A 277 -7.16 3.76 25.72
C CYS A 277 -6.03 3.14 24.90
N GLN A 278 -6.13 1.85 24.56
CA GLN A 278 -5.20 1.20 23.64
C GLN A 278 -5.39 1.69 22.22
N THR A 279 -4.30 2.13 21.59
CA THR A 279 -4.31 2.64 20.21
C THR A 279 -4.75 1.59 19.19
N THR A 280 -4.51 0.30 19.45
CA THR A 280 -4.96 -0.82 18.61
C THR A 280 -6.47 -0.94 18.54
N VAL A 281 -7.13 -0.85 19.69
CA VAL A 281 -8.58 -0.90 19.78
C VAL A 281 -9.22 0.38 19.24
N LEU A 282 -8.62 1.56 19.51
CA LEU A 282 -9.10 2.82 18.95
C LEU A 282 -9.12 2.79 17.41
N TYR A 283 -8.06 2.27 16.77
CA TYR A 283 -8.03 2.10 15.32
C TYR A 283 -9.20 1.24 14.81
N ARG A 284 -9.51 0.13 15.48
CA ARG A 284 -10.67 -0.70 15.13
C ARG A 284 -11.98 0.06 15.29
N VAL A 285 -12.15 0.83 16.36
CA VAL A 285 -13.37 1.63 16.59
C VAL A 285 -13.55 2.69 15.50
N VAL A 286 -12.47 3.32 15.02
CA VAL A 286 -12.57 4.24 13.87
C VAL A 286 -13.05 3.52 12.62
N LYS A 287 -12.53 2.32 12.32
CA LYS A 287 -12.99 1.49 11.19
C LYS A 287 -14.47 1.11 11.31
N ASP A 288 -14.89 0.73 12.52
CA ASP A 288 -16.29 0.39 12.78
C ASP A 288 -17.22 1.60 12.61
N LEU A 289 -16.79 2.80 13.06
CA LEU A 289 -17.53 4.04 12.87
C LEU A 289 -17.68 4.38 11.38
N ALA A 290 -16.59 4.33 10.60
CA ALA A 290 -16.63 4.58 9.17
C ALA A 290 -17.58 3.61 8.45
N LYS A 291 -17.57 2.33 8.84
CA LYS A 291 -18.49 1.32 8.31
C LYS A 291 -19.95 1.62 8.68
N GLN A 292 -20.25 2.02 9.92
CA GLN A 292 -21.60 2.39 10.34
C GLN A 292 -22.13 3.60 9.56
N LEU A 293 -21.26 4.58 9.28
CA LEU A 293 -21.58 5.78 8.51
C LEU A 293 -21.51 5.55 6.99
N LYS A 294 -21.15 4.35 6.55
CA LYS A 294 -20.93 3.98 5.14
C LYS A 294 -19.99 4.95 4.43
N VAL A 295 -18.89 5.30 5.10
CA VAL A 295 -17.83 6.13 4.51
C VAL A 295 -16.69 5.26 4.02
N VAL A 296 -16.16 5.58 2.85
CA VAL A 296 -14.92 5.01 2.34
C VAL A 296 -13.81 6.00 2.59
N ASP A 297 -12.77 5.54 3.29
CA ASP A 297 -11.51 6.23 3.46
C ASP A 297 -10.40 5.21 3.23
N ILE A 298 -9.58 5.42 2.20
CA ILE A 298 -8.55 4.45 1.82
C ILE A 298 -7.53 4.24 2.94
N HIS A 299 -7.27 5.25 3.77
CA HIS A 299 -6.30 5.17 4.86
C HIS A 299 -6.76 4.19 5.95
N LEU A 300 -8.06 3.91 6.05
CA LEU A 300 -8.62 2.90 6.96
C LEU A 300 -8.52 1.47 6.42
N LEU A 301 -8.37 1.33 5.10
CA LEU A 301 -8.25 0.04 4.42
C LEU A 301 -6.80 -0.42 4.41
N ARG A 302 -5.86 0.49 4.11
CA ARG A 302 -4.43 0.17 4.02
C ARG A 302 -3.76 0.03 5.38
N GLN A 303 -3.05 -1.07 5.61
CA GLN A 303 -2.31 -1.26 6.86
C GLN A 303 -1.16 -0.26 7.02
N SER A 304 -0.51 0.11 5.91
CA SER A 304 0.60 1.06 5.91
C SER A 304 0.20 2.48 6.30
N ASP A 305 -1.09 2.81 6.32
CA ASP A 305 -1.62 4.13 6.70
C ASP A 305 -2.14 4.20 8.14
N ARG A 306 -2.04 3.10 8.90
CA ARG A 306 -2.50 3.02 10.29
C ARG A 306 -1.95 4.13 11.18
N GLU A 307 -0.65 4.41 11.09
CA GLU A 307 -0.05 5.50 11.89
C GLU A 307 -0.61 6.86 11.50
N HIS A 308 -0.84 7.10 10.21
CA HIS A 308 -1.44 8.33 9.72
C HIS A 308 -2.84 8.51 10.32
N VAL A 309 -3.70 7.50 10.21
CA VAL A 309 -5.05 7.51 10.80
C VAL A 309 -4.99 7.79 12.30
N MET A 310 -4.08 7.14 13.02
CA MET A 310 -3.98 7.34 14.47
C MET A 310 -3.50 8.74 14.85
N ARG A 311 -2.60 9.35 14.07
CA ARG A 311 -2.18 10.75 14.26
C ARG A 311 -3.33 11.71 13.98
N THR A 312 -4.11 11.47 12.92
CA THR A 312 -5.29 12.26 12.59
C THR A 312 -6.34 12.16 13.69
N LEU A 313 -6.61 10.96 14.21
CA LEU A 313 -7.48 10.74 15.37
C LEU A 313 -7.00 11.51 16.61
N ALA A 314 -5.72 11.39 16.96
CA ALA A 314 -5.15 12.08 18.11
C ALA A 314 -5.26 13.61 17.96
N ALA A 315 -5.02 14.14 16.75
CA ALA A 315 -5.19 15.56 16.46
C ALA A 315 -6.64 16.02 16.60
N SER A 316 -7.62 15.25 16.13
CA SER A 316 -9.04 15.56 16.31
C SER A 316 -9.45 15.58 17.78
N LEU A 317 -8.98 14.61 18.58
CA LEU A 317 -9.25 14.56 20.02
C LEU A 317 -8.56 15.71 20.78
N GLN A 318 -7.33 16.06 20.38
CA GLN A 318 -6.61 17.19 20.94
C GLN A 318 -7.33 18.52 20.64
N LYS A 319 -7.77 18.72 19.39
CA LYS A 319 -8.56 19.89 18.95
C LYS A 319 -9.88 20.00 19.72
N ALA A 320 -10.51 18.87 20.05
CA ALA A 320 -11.72 18.83 20.86
C ALA A 320 -11.48 19.06 22.37
N GLY A 321 -10.23 19.13 22.82
CA GLY A 321 -9.89 19.35 24.23
C GLY A 321 -10.20 18.18 25.15
N VAL A 322 -10.31 16.96 24.61
CA VAL A 322 -10.70 15.76 25.38
C VAL A 322 -9.52 14.90 25.83
N LEU A 323 -8.29 15.26 25.48
CA LEU A 323 -7.09 14.52 25.90
C LEU A 323 -6.62 14.98 27.28
N ALA A 324 -6.23 14.03 28.13
CA ALA A 324 -5.70 14.33 29.46
C ALA A 324 -4.22 14.76 29.43
N ASP A 325 -3.52 14.43 28.35
CA ASP A 325 -2.15 14.87 28.09
C ASP A 325 -2.06 15.46 26.67
N THR A 326 -1.24 16.49 26.49
CA THR A 326 -0.82 16.93 25.16
C THR A 326 -0.04 15.82 24.46
N ILE A 327 -0.41 15.47 23.25
CA ILE A 327 0.35 14.55 22.41
C ILE A 327 1.35 15.36 21.59
N GLY A 328 2.61 14.93 21.62
CA GLY A 328 3.66 15.62 20.88
C GLY A 328 3.49 15.46 19.37
N GLU A 329 4.06 16.39 18.62
CA GLU A 329 4.05 16.33 17.15
C GLU A 329 4.63 15.00 16.65
N GLY A 330 3.93 14.36 15.72
CA GLY A 330 4.31 13.06 15.17
C GLY A 330 3.95 11.84 16.02
N TYR A 331 3.38 12.02 17.21
CA TYR A 331 2.89 10.93 18.06
C TYR A 331 1.36 10.85 18.04
N TYR A 332 0.82 9.70 18.46
CA TYR A 332 -0.62 9.44 18.56
C TYR A 332 -0.99 8.74 19.88
N GLY A 333 -0.09 8.80 20.85
CA GLY A 333 -0.19 8.17 22.15
C GLY A 333 1.10 8.40 22.94
N ARG A 334 1.16 7.83 24.14
CA ARG A 334 2.33 7.89 25.02
C ARG A 334 2.51 6.55 25.72
N LYS A 335 3.75 6.27 26.15
CA LYS A 335 4.06 5.11 26.99
C LYS A 335 3.75 5.42 28.45
N TYR A 336 3.15 4.47 29.13
CA TYR A 336 2.86 4.50 30.55
C TYR A 336 3.24 3.17 31.19
N THR A 337 3.68 3.24 32.43
CA THR A 337 3.87 2.08 33.30
C THR A 337 2.67 1.96 34.24
N VAL A 338 1.88 0.89 34.06
CA VAL A 338 0.78 0.52 34.95
C VAL A 338 1.33 -0.35 36.08
N ARG A 339 1.20 0.11 37.32
CA ARG A 339 1.60 -0.63 38.53
C ARG A 339 0.39 -1.30 39.15
N LEU A 340 0.52 -2.58 39.44
CA LEU A 340 -0.50 -3.36 40.12
C LEU A 340 -0.20 -3.49 41.61
N ARG A 341 -1.24 -3.72 42.41
CA ARG A 341 -1.13 -3.97 43.87
C ARG A 341 -0.20 -5.13 44.24
N ASN A 342 -0.01 -6.10 43.34
CA ASN A 342 0.93 -7.21 43.51
C ASN A 342 2.38 -6.85 43.13
N LYS A 343 2.70 -5.56 42.98
CA LYS A 343 4.00 -5.01 42.56
C LYS A 343 4.44 -5.35 41.13
N LYS A 344 3.62 -6.03 40.32
CA LYS A 344 3.89 -6.20 38.89
C LYS A 344 3.71 -4.87 38.16
N GLN A 345 4.48 -4.69 37.09
CA GLN A 345 4.42 -3.52 36.23
C GLN A 345 4.17 -3.94 34.79
N LEU A 346 3.41 -3.13 34.06
CA LEU A 346 3.08 -3.36 32.66
C LEU A 346 3.29 -2.05 31.88
N GLY A 347 4.18 -2.08 30.87
CA GLY A 347 4.32 -0.98 29.93
C GLY A 347 3.17 -1.01 28.91
N VAL A 348 2.48 0.11 28.73
CA VAL A 348 1.36 0.25 27.80
C VAL A 348 1.53 1.50 26.96
N TYR A 349 1.19 1.42 25.67
CA TYR A 349 1.14 2.59 24.80
C TYR A 349 -0.31 3.00 24.55
N CYS A 350 -0.72 4.10 25.16
CA CYS A 350 -2.11 4.51 25.25
C CYS A 350 -2.31 5.96 24.80
N LEU A 351 -3.53 6.26 24.39
CA LEU A 351 -4.03 7.61 24.22
C LEU A 351 -4.88 7.97 25.45
N PRO A 352 -4.45 8.95 26.28
CA PRO A 352 -5.16 9.30 27.51
C PRO A 352 -6.28 10.30 27.23
N ILE A 353 -7.51 9.94 27.58
CA ILE A 353 -8.72 10.75 27.38
C ILE A 353 -9.25 11.14 28.76
N VAL A 354 -9.65 12.39 28.97
CA VAL A 354 -10.26 12.80 30.25
C VAL A 354 -11.56 12.04 30.46
N GLU A 355 -11.78 11.53 31.67
CA GLU A 355 -12.97 10.73 31.99
C GLU A 355 -14.28 11.51 31.74
N ALA A 356 -14.26 12.82 31.98
CA ALA A 356 -15.39 13.71 31.75
C ALA A 356 -15.78 13.88 30.26
N ALA A 357 -14.98 13.36 29.31
CA ALA A 357 -15.34 13.38 27.89
C ALA A 357 -16.37 12.30 27.53
N PHE A 358 -16.57 11.31 28.40
CA PHE A 358 -17.55 10.24 28.23
C PHE A 358 -18.89 10.63 28.88
N GLN A 359 -19.99 10.03 28.41
CA GLN A 359 -21.34 10.32 28.91
C GLN A 359 -21.63 9.59 30.22
N ALA A 360 -21.06 8.39 30.40
CA ALA A 360 -21.18 7.63 31.64
C ALA A 360 -20.58 8.39 32.84
N LYS A 361 -21.21 8.25 34.01
CA LYS A 361 -20.67 8.85 35.24
C LYS A 361 -19.37 8.14 35.65
N PRO A 362 -18.39 8.83 36.26
CA PRO A 362 -17.16 8.20 36.76
C PRO A 362 -17.41 6.95 37.63
N SER A 363 -18.42 7.02 38.50
CA SER A 363 -18.81 5.88 39.36
C SER A 363 -19.28 4.66 38.55
N GLU A 364 -19.97 4.88 37.43
CA GLU A 364 -20.47 3.80 36.58
C GLU A 364 -19.33 3.14 35.81
N LEU A 365 -18.35 3.93 35.34
CA LEU A 365 -17.16 3.40 34.68
C LEU A 365 -16.29 2.59 35.66
N GLU A 366 -16.07 3.11 36.87
CA GLU A 366 -15.29 2.39 37.91
C GLU A 366 -15.96 1.07 38.32
N GLN A 367 -17.30 1.02 38.41
CA GLN A 367 -18.04 -0.21 38.72
C GLN A 367 -17.87 -1.32 37.66
N ARG A 368 -17.53 -0.98 36.42
CA ARG A 368 -17.28 -1.97 35.35
C ARG A 368 -15.96 -2.72 35.54
N LYS A 369 -15.04 -2.20 36.36
CA LYS A 369 -13.71 -2.82 36.56
C LYS A 369 -13.84 -4.24 37.06
N SER A 370 -13.25 -5.15 36.31
CA SER A 370 -13.15 -6.56 36.65
C SER A 370 -11.76 -7.09 36.33
N GLY A 371 -11.38 -8.19 36.97
CA GLY A 371 -10.08 -8.84 36.75
C GLY A 371 -8.90 -7.87 36.97
N PHE A 372 -8.01 -7.79 35.98
CA PHE A 372 -6.79 -6.98 36.00
C PHE A 372 -7.03 -5.51 36.40
N PHE A 373 -8.12 -4.89 35.94
CA PHE A 373 -8.37 -3.46 36.17
C PHE A 373 -8.61 -3.11 37.63
N GLY A 374 -9.17 -4.04 38.41
CA GLY A 374 -9.40 -3.85 39.85
C GLY A 374 -8.13 -3.87 40.70
N PHE A 375 -7.00 -4.33 40.13
CA PHE A 375 -5.70 -4.38 40.79
C PHE A 375 -4.77 -3.24 40.42
N ILE A 376 -5.21 -2.30 39.57
CA ILE A 376 -4.41 -1.13 39.20
C ILE A 376 -4.27 -0.24 40.44
N ASP A 377 -3.02 0.01 40.81
CA ASP A 377 -2.64 0.83 41.97
C ASP A 377 -2.20 2.22 41.52
N ASP A 378 -1.40 2.30 40.46
CA ASP A 378 -0.84 3.56 39.95
C ASP A 378 -0.55 3.47 38.45
N VAL A 379 -0.51 4.64 37.79
CA VAL A 379 -0.13 4.76 36.38
C VAL A 379 0.86 5.91 36.26
N VAL A 380 2.06 5.60 35.79
CA VAL A 380 3.15 6.58 35.64
C VAL A 380 3.45 6.78 34.17
N LYS A 381 3.59 8.04 33.77
CA LYS A 381 4.04 8.43 32.44
C LYS A 381 5.54 8.18 32.33
N ASP A 382 5.94 7.45 31.29
CA ASP A 382 7.35 7.11 31.03
C ASP A 382 8.16 8.30 30.50
#